data_AF-T0LX32-F1
#
_entry.id   AF-T0LX32-F1
#
_cell.length_a   1.000
_cell.length_b   1.000
_cell.length_c   1.000
_cell.angle_alpha   90.00
_cell.angle_beta   90.00
_cell.angle_gamma   90.00
#
_symmetry.space_group_name_H-M   'P 1'
#
loop_
_entity.id
_entity.type
_entity.pdbx_description
1 polymer ?
#
loop_
_entity_poly.entity_id
_entity_poly.type
_entity_poly.pdbx_seq_one_letter_code
_entity_poly.pdbx_strand_id
1 'polypeptide(L)'
;MDAVELLMQDHASIRIIAENDLLNSHDMMDFQLFLMKIHVAVEEKIVFPALVGVVDYNTGKIIDTLIADHKLLDKLYGNLLKWKEEENPLYTNRLPLFYKTLTYHNSQEEKLVFPAWKRVEKEQAERALKEAHNIIESAGIDTYMKETGVSPEMLNYIFL
;
A
#
# COMPACT_ATOMS: atom_id res chain seq x y z
N MET A 1 0.19 11.02 13.87
CA MET A 1 0.44 10.03 12.81
C MET A 1 1.14 10.76 11.68
N ASP A 2 2.15 10.18 11.03
CA ASP A 2 2.71 10.68 9.77
C ASP A 2 2.35 9.78 8.57
N ALA A 3 2.78 10.17 7.36
CA ALA A 3 2.45 9.41 6.14
C ALA A 3 3.03 7.99 6.11
N VAL A 4 4.18 7.75 6.76
CA VAL A 4 4.77 6.42 6.85
C VAL A 4 4.06 5.58 7.90
N GLU A 5 3.67 6.17 9.04
CA GLU A 5 2.84 5.49 10.03
C GLU A 5 1.47 5.09 9.44
N LEU A 6 0.89 5.92 8.56
CA LEU A 6 -0.30 5.59 7.78
C LEU A 6 -0.07 4.38 6.86
N LEU A 7 1.02 4.35 6.09
CA LEU A 7 1.37 3.20 5.24
C LEU A 7 1.63 1.93 6.07
N MET A 8 2.26 2.05 7.24
CA MET A 8 2.45 0.91 8.15
C MET A 8 1.12 0.35 8.67
N GLN A 9 0.10 1.20 8.84
CA GLN A 9 -1.27 0.77 9.15
C GLN A 9 -1.90 0.05 7.95
N ASP A 10 -1.71 0.55 6.72
CA ASP A 10 -2.14 -0.14 5.50
C ASP A 10 -1.49 -1.53 5.41
N HIS A 11 -0.18 -1.63 5.70
CA HIS A 11 0.56 -2.90 5.70
C HIS A 11 0.02 -3.87 6.74
N ALA A 12 -0.35 -3.38 7.93
CA ALA A 12 -0.97 -4.21 8.96
C ALA A 12 -2.30 -4.80 8.47
N SER A 13 -3.10 -3.98 7.79
CA SER A 13 -4.38 -4.40 7.21
C SER A 13 -4.18 -5.43 6.10
N ILE A 14 -3.22 -5.20 5.19
CA ILE A 14 -2.84 -6.14 4.13
C ILE A 14 -2.38 -7.48 4.71
N ARG A 15 -1.60 -7.48 5.80
CA ARG A 15 -1.20 -8.72 6.50
C ARG A 15 -2.41 -9.47 7.04
N ILE A 16 -3.36 -8.78 7.68
CA ILE A 16 -4.59 -9.41 8.19
C ILE A 16 -5.39 -10.03 7.04
N ILE A 17 -5.54 -9.31 5.92
CA ILE A 17 -6.22 -9.82 4.71
C ILE A 17 -5.54 -11.08 4.20
N ALA A 18 -4.21 -11.08 4.11
CA ALA A 18 -3.42 -12.21 3.65
C ALA A 18 -3.50 -13.43 4.59
N GLU A 19 -3.34 -13.23 5.90
CA GLU A 19 -3.33 -14.30 6.89
C GLU A 19 -4.69 -14.99 7.07
N ASN A 20 -5.78 -14.24 6.84
CA ASN A 20 -7.14 -14.73 6.94
C ASN A 20 -7.75 -15.06 5.57
N ASP A 21 -6.95 -15.00 4.50
CA ASP A 21 -7.36 -15.30 3.13
C ASP A 21 -8.63 -14.55 2.69
N LEU A 22 -8.71 -13.28 3.07
CA LEU A 22 -9.96 -12.52 2.93
C LEU A 22 -10.31 -12.24 1.47
N LEU A 23 -9.35 -12.18 0.54
CA LEU A 23 -9.64 -11.97 -0.90
C LEU A 23 -10.42 -13.11 -1.53
N ASN A 24 -10.45 -14.31 -0.93
CA ASN A 24 -11.31 -15.38 -1.39
C ASN A 24 -12.80 -15.04 -1.18
N SER A 25 -13.12 -14.39 -0.06
CA SER A 25 -14.49 -14.01 0.34
C SER A 25 -14.86 -12.55 0.05
N HIS A 26 -13.87 -11.69 -0.21
CA HIS A 26 -14.04 -10.27 -0.46
C HIS A 26 -14.19 -9.93 -1.94
N ASP A 27 -14.73 -8.74 -2.17
CA ASP A 27 -14.71 -8.09 -3.46
C ASP A 27 -13.26 -7.72 -3.84
N MET A 28 -12.74 -8.39 -4.86
CA MET A 28 -11.38 -8.13 -5.35
C MET A 28 -11.25 -6.76 -6.03
N MET A 29 -12.33 -6.12 -6.47
CA MET A 29 -12.24 -4.80 -7.08
C MET A 29 -11.92 -3.72 -6.05
N ASP A 30 -12.55 -3.81 -4.87
CA ASP A 30 -12.31 -2.86 -3.78
C ASP A 30 -10.88 -2.95 -3.25
N PHE A 31 -10.37 -4.16 -3.04
CA PHE A 31 -8.98 -4.34 -2.64
C PHE A 31 -7.99 -3.84 -3.70
N GLN A 32 -8.29 -4.02 -4.99
CA GLN A 32 -7.43 -3.46 -6.06
C GLN A 32 -7.41 -1.94 -6.04
N LEU A 33 -8.58 -1.32 -5.82
CA LEU A 33 -8.71 0.12 -5.72
C LEU A 33 -7.92 0.64 -4.54
N PHE A 34 -8.08 0.04 -3.36
CA PHE A 34 -7.28 0.35 -2.19
C PHE A 34 -5.77 0.21 -2.47
N LEU A 35 -5.34 -0.96 -2.94
CA LEU A 35 -3.92 -1.24 -3.14
C LEU A 35 -3.28 -0.28 -4.17
N MET A 36 -3.89 -0.13 -5.34
CA MET A 36 -3.25 0.57 -6.46
C MET A 36 -3.59 2.05 -6.54
N LYS A 37 -4.79 2.47 -6.12
CA LYS A 37 -5.23 3.87 -6.22
C LYS A 37 -4.97 4.65 -4.95
N ILE A 38 -4.79 3.98 -3.82
CA ILE A 38 -4.52 4.62 -2.54
C ILE A 38 -3.11 4.30 -2.07
N HIS A 39 -2.86 3.06 -1.63
CA HIS A 39 -1.62 2.67 -0.97
C HIS A 39 -0.37 2.95 -1.84
N VAL A 40 -0.29 2.31 -3.02
CA VAL A 40 0.81 2.53 -3.98
C VAL A 40 0.88 3.98 -4.46
N ALA A 41 -0.27 4.66 -4.56
CA ALA A 41 -0.30 6.05 -5.00
C ALA A 41 0.31 7.00 -3.95
N VAL A 42 0.08 6.75 -2.65
CA VAL A 42 0.72 7.50 -1.56
C VAL A 42 2.23 7.27 -1.58
N GLU A 43 2.67 6.03 -1.79
CA GLU A 43 4.09 5.71 -1.89
C GLU A 43 4.77 6.41 -3.06
N GLU A 44 4.29 6.17 -4.28
CA GLU A 44 4.98 6.62 -5.50
C GLU A 44 4.87 8.14 -5.73
N LYS A 45 3.78 8.77 -5.29
CA LYS A 45 3.56 10.21 -5.53
C LYS A 45 4.05 11.09 -4.40
N ILE A 46 4.17 10.55 -3.18
CA ILE A 46 4.42 11.35 -1.99
C ILE A 46 5.66 10.85 -1.25
N VAL A 47 5.61 9.62 -0.71
CA VAL A 47 6.63 9.14 0.23
C VAL A 47 7.97 8.89 -0.47
N PHE A 48 7.99 8.13 -1.56
CA PHE A 48 9.22 7.84 -2.30
C PHE A 48 9.88 9.09 -2.87
N PRO A 49 9.17 10.03 -3.54
CA PRO A 49 9.77 11.29 -3.98
C PRO A 49 10.35 12.13 -2.84
N ALA A 50 9.68 12.18 -1.69
CA ALA A 50 10.21 12.89 -0.52
C ALA A 50 11.50 12.27 0.02
N LEU A 51 11.66 10.94 -0.12
CA LEU A 51 12.84 10.22 0.32
C LEU A 51 14.04 10.36 -0.62
N VAL A 52 13.84 10.51 -1.93
CA VAL A 52 14.94 10.60 -2.93
C VAL A 52 15.97 11.70 -2.58
N GLY A 53 15.54 12.80 -1.97
CA GLY A 53 16.44 13.90 -1.57
C GLY A 53 17.25 13.66 -0.29
N VAL A 54 16.91 12.65 0.52
CA VAL A 54 17.46 12.44 1.87
C VAL A 54 18.06 11.04 2.10
N VAL A 55 17.90 10.15 1.13
CA VAL A 55 18.45 8.79 1.16
C VAL A 55 19.79 8.71 0.43
N ASP A 56 20.57 7.67 0.75
CA ASP A 56 21.78 7.37 -0.02
C ASP A 56 21.46 6.69 -1.35
N TYR A 57 22.47 6.56 -2.22
CA TYR A 57 22.34 5.94 -3.52
C TYR A 57 21.82 4.50 -3.49
N ASN A 58 22.18 3.72 -2.47
CA ASN A 58 21.76 2.32 -2.37
C ASN A 58 20.28 2.24 -2.00
N THR A 59 19.84 3.03 -1.02
CA THR A 59 18.41 3.14 -0.69
C THR A 59 17.61 3.70 -1.87
N GLY A 60 18.15 4.65 -2.63
CA GLY A 60 17.53 5.14 -3.87
C GLY A 60 17.26 4.00 -4.87
N LYS A 61 18.23 3.11 -5.09
CA LYS A 61 18.02 1.90 -5.94
C LYS A 61 16.98 0.92 -5.38
N ILE A 62 16.90 0.81 -4.05
CA ILE A 62 15.88 -0.03 -3.42
C ILE A 62 14.49 0.55 -3.72
N ILE A 63 14.31 1.87 -3.59
CA ILE A 63 13.07 2.55 -3.97
C ILE A 63 12.71 2.26 -5.44
N ASP A 64 13.67 2.38 -6.37
CA ASP A 64 13.43 2.07 -7.79
C ASP A 64 12.98 0.62 -8.00
N THR A 65 13.53 -0.31 -7.22
CA THR A 65 13.16 -1.73 -7.26
C THR A 65 11.74 -1.95 -6.72
N LEU A 66 11.38 -1.30 -5.61
CA LEU A 66 10.03 -1.38 -5.03
C LEU A 66 8.96 -0.81 -5.98
N ILE A 67 9.25 0.31 -6.66
CA ILE A 67 8.38 0.84 -7.71
C ILE A 67 8.20 -0.17 -8.87
N ALA A 68 9.26 -0.91 -9.23
CA ALA A 68 9.15 -1.96 -10.23
C ALA A 68 8.30 -3.15 -9.73
N ASP A 69 8.40 -3.47 -8.44
CA ASP A 69 7.59 -4.51 -7.79
C ASP A 69 6.10 -4.13 -7.79
N HIS A 70 5.72 -2.87 -7.64
CA HIS A 70 4.31 -2.43 -7.78
C HIS A 70 3.71 -2.81 -9.13
N LYS A 71 4.47 -2.64 -10.22
CA LYS A 71 4.03 -3.06 -11.57
C LYS A 71 3.90 -4.57 -11.71
N LEU A 72 4.74 -5.33 -11.00
CA LEU A 72 4.62 -6.77 -10.95
C LEU A 72 3.37 -7.17 -10.15
N LEU A 73 3.15 -6.58 -8.98
CA LEU A 73 2.01 -6.82 -8.11
C LEU A 73 0.69 -6.53 -8.83
N ASP A 74 0.57 -5.40 -9.53
CA ASP A 74 -0.61 -5.05 -10.32
C ASP A 74 -0.91 -6.10 -11.41
N LYS A 75 0.13 -6.56 -12.13
CA LYS A 75 -0.01 -7.63 -13.12
C LYS A 75 -0.43 -8.96 -12.50
N LEU A 76 0.17 -9.32 -11.37
CA LEU A 76 -0.20 -10.54 -10.64
C LEU A 76 -1.66 -10.46 -10.18
N TYR A 77 -2.08 -9.31 -9.67
CA TYR A 77 -3.44 -9.06 -9.25
C TYR A 77 -4.44 -9.19 -10.40
N GLY A 78 -4.17 -8.53 -11.54
CA GLY A 78 -5.02 -8.63 -12.73
C GLY A 78 -5.18 -10.06 -13.23
N ASN A 79 -4.13 -10.88 -13.17
CA ASN A 79 -4.23 -12.30 -13.48
C ASN A 79 -5.07 -13.07 -12.46
N LEU A 80 -4.96 -12.76 -11.17
CA LEU A 80 -5.79 -13.39 -10.13
C LEU A 80 -7.27 -13.06 -10.32
N LEU A 81 -7.60 -11.79 -10.60
CA LEU A 81 -8.97 -11.37 -10.86
C LEU A 81 -9.55 -12.15 -12.05
N LYS A 82 -8.82 -12.18 -13.17
CA LYS A 82 -9.19 -12.96 -14.35
C LYS A 82 -9.40 -14.44 -14.02
N TRP A 83 -8.48 -15.08 -13.30
CA TRP A 83 -8.62 -16.49 -12.95
C TRP A 83 -9.77 -16.75 -11.99
N LYS A 84 -10.11 -15.81 -11.10
CA LYS A 84 -11.29 -15.91 -10.24
C LYS A 84 -12.58 -15.88 -11.06
N GLU A 85 -12.70 -14.94 -11.98
CA GLU A 85 -13.86 -14.80 -12.88
C GLU A 85 -14.05 -16.01 -13.80
N GLU A 86 -12.96 -16.59 -14.28
CA GLU A 86 -12.95 -17.79 -15.13
C GLU A 86 -13.12 -19.11 -14.36
N GLU A 87 -13.29 -19.06 -13.03
CA GLU A 87 -13.26 -20.24 -12.14
C GLU A 87 -12.03 -21.13 -12.36
N ASN A 88 -10.91 -20.50 -12.71
CA ASN A 88 -9.69 -21.19 -13.09
C ASN A 88 -8.95 -21.70 -11.82
N PRO A 89 -8.58 -23.00 -11.74
CA PRO A 89 -7.86 -23.56 -10.59
C PRO A 89 -6.52 -22.89 -10.27
N LEU A 90 -5.96 -22.12 -11.20
CA LEU A 90 -4.78 -21.30 -10.96
C LEU A 90 -5.02 -20.24 -9.89
N TYR A 91 -6.24 -19.73 -9.72
CA TYR A 91 -6.56 -18.72 -8.71
C TYR A 91 -6.17 -19.22 -7.30
N THR A 92 -6.72 -20.36 -6.88
CA THR A 92 -6.44 -20.96 -5.56
C THR A 92 -4.96 -21.27 -5.37
N ASN A 93 -4.26 -21.69 -6.44
CA ASN A 93 -2.83 -22.02 -6.38
C ASN A 93 -1.92 -20.78 -6.35
N ARG A 94 -2.37 -19.65 -6.89
CA ARG A 94 -1.54 -18.44 -7.07
C ARG A 94 -1.85 -17.35 -6.05
N LEU A 95 -3.04 -17.32 -5.48
CA LEU A 95 -3.41 -16.36 -4.45
C LEU A 95 -2.44 -16.39 -3.23
N PRO A 96 -2.06 -17.56 -2.67
CA PRO A 96 -1.08 -17.60 -1.58
C PRO A 96 0.31 -17.04 -1.97
N LEU A 97 0.70 -17.23 -3.23
CA LEU A 97 1.97 -16.69 -3.73
C LEU A 97 1.90 -15.17 -3.86
N PHE A 98 0.77 -14.62 -4.33
CA PHE A 98 0.55 -13.18 -4.36
C PHE A 98 0.61 -12.57 -2.96
N TYR A 99 -0.09 -13.15 -1.97
CA TYR A 99 0.01 -12.70 -0.59
C TYR A 99 1.44 -12.69 -0.08
N LYS A 100 2.19 -13.77 -0.33
CA LYS A 100 3.59 -13.87 0.07
C LYS A 100 4.44 -12.78 -0.59
N THR A 101 4.24 -12.53 -1.87
CA THR A 101 4.96 -11.48 -2.60
C THR A 101 4.64 -10.09 -2.08
N LEU A 102 3.35 -9.78 -1.89
CA LEU A 102 2.89 -8.48 -1.37
C LEU A 102 3.42 -8.25 0.04
N THR A 103 3.16 -9.16 0.98
CA THR A 103 3.64 -9.02 2.36
C THR A 103 5.17 -8.96 2.48
N TYR A 104 5.90 -9.68 1.61
CA TYR A 104 7.35 -9.57 1.55
C TYR A 104 7.78 -8.17 1.06
N HIS A 105 7.15 -7.65 0.01
CA HIS A 105 7.40 -6.32 -0.52
C HIS A 105 7.21 -5.23 0.57
N ASN A 106 6.04 -5.23 1.24
CA ASN A 106 5.74 -4.33 2.35
C ASN A 106 6.79 -4.42 3.48
N SER A 107 7.29 -5.63 3.77
CA SER A 107 8.35 -5.81 4.78
C SER A 107 9.69 -5.22 4.37
N GLN A 108 9.99 -5.17 3.07
CA GLN A 108 11.22 -4.53 2.57
C GLN A 108 11.13 -3.01 2.71
N GLU A 109 9.97 -2.41 2.44
CA GLU A 109 9.75 -0.97 2.65
C GLU A 109 9.95 -0.57 4.10
N GLU A 110 9.24 -1.27 5.01
CA GLU A 110 9.31 -1.04 6.45
C GLU A 110 10.75 -1.14 6.98
N LYS A 111 11.53 -2.08 6.44
CA LYS A 111 12.88 -2.35 6.92
C LYS A 111 13.95 -1.46 6.28
N LEU A 112 13.82 -1.17 4.99
CA LEU A 112 14.92 -0.61 4.19
C LEU A 112 14.69 0.84 3.78
N VAL A 113 13.44 1.30 3.71
CA VAL A 113 13.06 2.61 3.16
C VAL A 113 12.45 3.51 4.22
N PHE A 114 11.38 3.06 4.88
CA PHE A 114 10.64 3.84 5.88
C PHE A 114 11.50 4.38 7.04
N PRO A 115 12.57 3.71 7.53
CA PRO A 115 13.43 4.27 8.57
C PRO A 115 14.17 5.56 8.16
N ALA A 116 14.28 5.84 6.86
CA ALA A 116 14.85 7.09 6.37
C ALA A 116 13.89 8.28 6.47
N TRP A 117 12.59 8.04 6.70
CA TRP A 117 11.57 9.09 6.84
C TRP A 117 11.90 10.09 7.95
N LYS A 118 12.58 9.65 9.01
CA LYS A 118 13.08 10.52 10.09
C LYS A 118 14.03 11.65 9.63
N ARG A 119 14.53 11.58 8.39
CA ARG A 119 15.40 12.60 7.78
C ARG A 119 14.63 13.60 6.93
N VAL A 120 13.34 13.37 6.68
CA VAL A 120 12.48 14.30 5.94
C VAL A 120 12.16 15.48 6.84
N GLU A 121 12.26 16.69 6.28
CA GLU A 121 11.96 17.92 7.00
C GLU A 121 10.51 17.95 7.47
N LYS A 122 10.28 18.51 8.67
CA LYS A 122 8.97 18.48 9.33
C LYS A 122 7.86 19.04 8.43
N GLU A 123 8.09 20.18 7.77
CA GLU A 123 7.10 20.79 6.87
C GLU A 123 6.76 19.89 5.67
N GLN A 124 7.75 19.14 5.16
CA GLN A 124 7.52 18.20 4.07
C GLN A 124 6.75 16.96 4.55
N ALA A 125 7.04 16.46 5.76
CA ALA A 125 6.31 15.36 6.37
C ALA A 125 4.83 15.73 6.64
N GLU A 126 4.56 16.94 7.13
CA GLU A 126 3.19 17.44 7.34
C GLU A 126 2.42 17.59 6.01
N ARG A 127 3.07 18.12 4.97
CA ARG A 127 2.48 18.18 3.61
C ARG A 127 2.18 16.78 3.07
N ALA A 128 3.09 15.84 3.25
CA ALA A 128 2.92 14.47 2.78
C ALA A 128 1.67 13.80 3.36
N LEU A 129 1.41 13.96 4.67
CA LEU A 129 0.20 13.42 5.29
C LEU A 129 -1.08 14.04 4.71
N LYS A 130 -1.08 15.36 4.50
CA LYS A 130 -2.23 16.06 3.89
C LYS A 130 -2.45 15.62 2.44
N GLU A 131 -1.39 15.42 1.67
CA GLU A 131 -1.49 14.92 0.29
C GLU A 131 -2.01 13.47 0.27
N ALA A 132 -1.59 12.64 1.23
CA ALA A 132 -2.10 11.28 1.36
C ALA A 132 -3.60 11.27 1.66
N HIS A 133 -4.07 12.18 2.51
CA HIS A 133 -5.50 12.38 2.76
C HIS A 133 -6.27 12.68 1.47
N ASN A 134 -5.78 13.61 0.65
CA ASN A 134 -6.44 13.96 -0.61
C ASN A 134 -6.50 12.77 -1.58
N ILE A 135 -5.46 11.92 -1.60
CA ILE A 135 -5.48 10.68 -2.39
C ILE A 135 -6.60 9.75 -1.90
N ILE A 136 -6.69 9.53 -0.59
CA ILE A 136 -7.74 8.70 0.02
C ILE A 136 -9.13 9.23 -0.32
N GLU A 137 -9.38 10.53 -0.09
CA GLU A 137 -10.67 11.16 -0.37
C GLU A 137 -11.06 11.04 -1.85
N SER A 138 -10.10 11.28 -2.75
CA SER A 138 -10.37 11.27 -4.20
C SER A 138 -10.57 9.87 -4.78
N ALA A 139 -9.91 8.85 -4.22
CA ALA A 139 -10.02 7.47 -4.67
C ALA A 139 -11.25 6.76 -4.09
N GLY A 140 -11.67 7.13 -2.88
CA GLY A 140 -12.84 6.57 -2.21
C GLY A 140 -12.55 6.25 -0.75
N ILE A 141 -12.94 7.15 0.14
CA ILE A 141 -12.74 6.99 1.59
C ILE A 141 -13.42 5.73 2.15
N ASP A 142 -14.59 5.37 1.60
CA ASP A 142 -15.33 4.18 2.01
C ASP A 142 -14.57 2.89 1.70
N THR A 143 -13.93 2.82 0.53
CA THR A 143 -13.07 1.69 0.17
C THR A 143 -11.85 1.62 1.07
N TYR A 144 -11.22 2.76 1.38
CA TYR A 144 -10.10 2.81 2.31
C TYR A 144 -10.50 2.28 3.70
N MET A 145 -11.61 2.77 4.27
CA MET A 145 -12.10 2.31 5.58
C MET A 145 -12.44 0.82 5.57
N LYS A 146 -13.07 0.33 4.50
CA LYS A 146 -13.42 -1.08 4.35
C LYS A 146 -12.19 -1.99 4.40
N GLU A 147 -11.16 -1.68 3.61
CA GLU A 147 -9.99 -2.53 3.47
C GLU A 147 -9.01 -2.40 4.65
N THR A 148 -8.97 -1.24 5.31
CA THR A 148 -8.08 -1.00 6.45
C THR A 148 -8.72 -1.23 7.82
N GLY A 149 -10.06 -1.28 7.89
CA GLY A 149 -10.82 -1.33 9.14
C GLY A 149 -10.72 -0.05 9.97
N VAL A 150 -10.13 1.02 9.43
CA VAL A 150 -10.05 2.33 10.10
C VAL A 150 -11.44 2.95 10.17
N SER A 151 -11.83 3.41 11.36
CA SER A 151 -13.13 4.07 11.55
C SER A 151 -13.13 5.52 11.08
N PRO A 152 -14.31 6.10 10.77
CA PRO A 152 -14.43 7.52 10.44
C PRO A 152 -13.83 8.44 11.52
N GLU A 153 -13.98 8.09 12.80
CA GLU A 153 -13.42 8.86 13.92
C GLU A 153 -11.90 8.84 13.92
N MET A 154 -11.29 7.70 13.56
CA MET A 154 -9.84 7.58 13.45
C MET A 154 -9.31 8.40 12.26
N LEU A 155 -9.99 8.40 11.11
CA LEU A 155 -9.62 9.27 10.00
C LEU A 155 -9.66 10.75 10.39
N ASN A 156 -10.74 11.17 11.06
CA ASN A 156 -10.84 12.54 11.59
C ASN A 156 -9.70 12.84 12.56
N TYR A 157 -9.34 11.92 13.45
CA TYR A 157 -8.21 12.11 14.37
C TYR A 157 -6.84 12.18 13.67
N ILE A 158 -6.64 11.46 12.56
CA ILE A 158 -5.38 11.45 11.82
C ILE A 158 -5.19 12.74 11.01
N PHE A 159 -6.27 13.25 10.42
CA PHE A 159 -6.21 14.33 9.41
C PHE A 159 -6.66 15.72 9.89
N LEU A 160 -7.21 15.85 11.11
CA LEU A 160 -7.49 17.14 11.79
C LEU A 160 -6.32 17.60 12.67
#